data_AF-A0A817CJN0-F1
#
_entry.id   AF-A0A817CJN0-F1
#
_cell.length_a   1.000
_cell.length_b   1.000
_cell.length_c   1.000
_cell.angle_alpha   90.00
_cell.angle_beta   90.00
_cell.angle_gamma   90.00
#
_symmetry.space_group_name_H-M   'P 1'
#
loop_
_entity.id
_entity.type
_entity.pdbx_description
1 polymer ?
#
loop_
_entity_poly.entity_id
_entity_poly.type
_entity_poly.pdbx_seq_one_letter_code
_entity_poly.pdbx_strand_id
1 'polypeptide(L)'
;MSIQVIVLNHPGQIGAGYAPVLDCHTAHIACKFAELLEKVDRRSGKTIEEAPKFLKSGEAAMIKMIPSKPMCVERFADYPPLGRFAVRDMRQTVAVGVIKDVEKKAASSGKVTKSAATATAKSGKK
;
A
#
# COMPACT_ATOMS: atom_id res chain seq x y z
N MET A 1 -2.59 -3.71 -5.29
CA MET A 1 -3.36 -3.29 -4.10
C MET A 1 -3.99 -1.93 -4.36
N SER A 2 -5.14 -1.64 -3.74
CA SER A 2 -5.87 -0.37 -3.91
C SER A 2 -5.68 0.50 -2.69
N ILE A 3 -5.17 1.71 -2.90
CA ILE A 3 -4.81 2.64 -1.84
C ILE A 3 -5.49 3.98 -2.05
N GLN A 4 -5.82 4.65 -0.96
CA GLN A 4 -6.24 6.04 -0.97
C GLN A 4 -5.07 6.90 -0.52
N VAL A 5 -4.67 7.86 -1.35
CA VAL A 5 -3.53 8.73 -1.11
C VAL A 5 -4.00 10.18 -1.10
N ILE A 6 -3.44 10.98 -0.22
CA ILE A 6 -3.59 12.44 -0.18
C ILE A 6 -2.20 13.03 -0.42
N VAL A 7 -2.06 13.79 -1.51
CA VAL A 7 -0.82 14.48 -1.83
C VAL A 7 -0.68 15.68 -0.90
N LEU A 8 0.49 15.81 -0.28
CA LEU A 8 0.80 16.90 0.65
C LEU A 8 1.49 18.03 -0.10
N ASN A 9 2.82 18.13 0.00
CA ASN A 9 3.60 19.23 -0.55
C ASN A 9 4.61 18.70 -1.57
N HIS A 10 4.11 18.22 -2.70
CA HIS A 10 4.95 17.77 -3.81
C HIS A 10 5.18 18.94 -4.79
N PRO A 11 6.43 19.28 -5.16
CA PRO A 11 6.72 20.43 -6.02
C PRO A 11 6.34 20.20 -7.49
N GLY A 12 6.17 18.95 -7.90
CA GLY A 12 5.73 18.56 -9.24
C GLY A 12 4.35 17.93 -9.27
N GLN A 13 4.07 17.18 -10.32
CA GLN A 13 2.83 16.43 -10.50
C GLN A 13 3.09 14.93 -10.34
N ILE A 14 2.15 14.21 -9.74
CA ILE A 14 2.22 12.75 -9.58
C ILE A 14 1.35 12.10 -10.65
N GLY A 15 1.95 11.31 -11.54
CA GLY A 15 1.27 10.58 -12.61
C GLY A 15 1.34 9.07 -12.45
N ALA A 16 0.68 8.35 -13.36
CA ALA A 16 0.87 6.92 -13.52
C ALA A 16 2.35 6.62 -13.84
N GLY A 17 2.89 5.58 -13.22
CA GLY A 17 4.30 5.20 -13.33
C GLY A 17 5.22 5.80 -12.27
N TYR A 18 4.74 6.74 -11.45
CA TYR A 18 5.50 7.31 -10.34
C TYR A 18 5.93 6.22 -9.34
N ALA A 19 7.20 6.21 -8.93
CA ALA A 19 7.77 5.12 -8.12
C ALA A 19 8.49 5.63 -6.85
N PRO A 20 7.76 6.21 -5.88
CA PRO A 20 8.33 6.71 -4.64
C PRO A 20 8.66 5.57 -3.66
N VAL A 21 9.31 5.93 -2.55
CA VAL A 21 9.52 5.02 -1.43
C VAL A 21 8.38 5.12 -0.43
N LEU A 22 7.85 3.98 -0.01
CA LEU A 22 6.82 3.91 1.01
C LEU A 22 7.40 3.43 2.34
N ASP A 23 7.03 4.14 3.39
CA ASP A 23 7.15 3.70 4.77
C ASP A 23 5.81 3.19 5.24
N CYS A 24 5.72 1.88 5.46
CA CYS A 24 4.56 1.25 6.07
C CYS A 24 5.03 0.41 7.26
N HIS A 25 4.65 0.81 8.47
CA HIS A 25 5.17 0.23 9.70
C HIS A 25 6.71 0.24 9.74
N THR A 26 7.36 -0.93 9.63
CA THR A 26 8.82 -1.10 9.59
C THR A 26 9.34 -1.35 8.17
N ALA A 27 8.45 -1.49 7.19
CA ALA A 27 8.83 -1.71 5.80
C ALA A 27 9.13 -0.39 5.10
N HIS A 28 10.30 -0.34 4.44
CA HIS A 28 10.77 0.76 3.61
C HIS A 28 11.04 0.25 2.20
N ILE A 29 10.05 0.38 1.31
CA ILE A 29 10.06 -0.27 -0.01
C ILE A 29 9.57 0.69 -1.10
N ALA A 30 10.28 0.73 -2.23
CA ALA A 30 9.83 1.45 -3.41
C ALA A 30 8.58 0.81 -4.01
N CYS A 31 7.55 1.60 -4.28
CA CYS A 31 6.31 1.10 -4.87
C CYS A 31 5.94 1.95 -6.08
N LYS A 32 5.51 1.29 -7.16
CA LYS A 32 5.07 1.94 -8.39
C LYS A 32 3.57 2.21 -8.33
N PHE A 33 3.16 3.43 -8.62
CA PHE A 33 1.78 3.80 -8.85
C PHE A 33 1.45 3.33 -10.26
N ALA A 34 0.84 2.15 -10.37
CA ALA A 34 0.57 1.54 -11.66
C ALA A 34 -0.47 2.36 -12.43
N GLU A 35 -1.58 2.66 -11.77
CA GLU A 35 -2.74 3.33 -12.35
C GLU A 35 -3.36 4.28 -11.34
N LEU A 36 -3.73 5.47 -11.79
CA LEU A 36 -4.56 6.41 -11.05
C LEU A 36 -6.01 6.08 -11.40
N LEU A 37 -6.75 5.50 -10.44
CA LEU A 37 -8.10 5.02 -10.71
C LEU A 37 -9.09 6.18 -10.70
N GLU A 38 -9.09 6.95 -9.61
CA GLU A 38 -10.09 7.97 -9.37
C GLU A 38 -9.51 9.08 -8.51
N LYS A 39 -9.88 10.33 -8.79
CA LYS A 39 -9.68 11.45 -7.88
C LYS A 39 -10.85 11.47 -6.90
N VAL A 40 -10.57 11.56 -5.61
CA VAL A 40 -11.58 11.55 -4.56
C VAL A 40 -11.51 12.81 -3.72
N ASP A 41 -12.64 13.25 -3.20
CA ASP A 41 -12.67 14.33 -2.22
C ASP A 41 -12.10 13.85 -0.88
N ARG A 42 -11.21 14.65 -0.28
CA ARG A 42 -10.51 14.29 0.96
C ARG A 42 -11.46 14.16 2.16
N ARG A 43 -12.58 14.89 2.17
CA ARG A 43 -13.52 14.92 3.31
C ARG A 43 -14.67 13.94 3.14
N SER A 44 -15.33 13.99 1.98
CA SER A 44 -16.52 13.18 1.70
C SER A 44 -16.21 11.81 1.11
N GLY A 45 -15.00 11.60 0.58
CA GLY A 45 -14.61 10.35 -0.08
C GLY A 45 -15.32 10.09 -1.41
N LYS A 46 -16.06 11.08 -1.93
CA LYS A 46 -16.77 10.97 -3.22
C LYS A 46 -15.79 11.12 -4.38
N THR A 47 -16.01 10.33 -5.43
CA THR A 47 -15.28 10.45 -6.69
C THR A 47 -15.60 11.78 -7.36
N ILE A 48 -14.55 12.54 -7.68
CA ILE A 48 -14.63 13.82 -8.38
C ILE A 48 -14.37 13.61 -9.87
N GLU A 49 -13.38 12.79 -10.19
CA GLU A 49 -12.90 12.57 -11.56
C GLU A 49 -12.43 11.13 -11.71
N GLU A 50 -12.87 10.45 -12.77
CA GLU A 50 -12.41 9.11 -13.10
C GLU A 50 -11.14 9.19 -13.95
N ALA A 51 -10.16 8.32 -13.65
CA ALA A 51 -8.88 8.20 -14.33
C ALA A 51 -8.12 9.53 -14.54
N PRO A 52 -7.77 10.27 -13.46
CA PRO A 52 -7.06 11.53 -13.59
C PRO A 52 -5.65 11.30 -14.18
N LYS A 53 -5.21 12.20 -15.08
CA LYS A 53 -3.87 12.11 -15.70
C LYS A 53 -2.73 12.40 -14.72
N PHE A 54 -2.96 13.32 -13.80
CA PHE A 54 -1.98 13.76 -12.80
C PHE A 54 -2.68 14.23 -11.52
N LEU A 55 -1.97 14.12 -10.40
CA LEU A 55 -2.37 14.61 -9.09
C LEU A 55 -1.47 15.77 -8.66
N LYS A 56 -2.06 16.78 -8.04
CA LYS A 56 -1.38 17.93 -7.46
C LYS A 56 -1.46 17.92 -5.94
N SER A 57 -0.64 18.75 -5.31
CA SER A 57 -0.67 19.00 -3.87
C SER A 57 -2.07 19.37 -3.37
N GLY A 58 -2.51 18.71 -2.29
CA GLY A 58 -3.83 18.87 -1.68
C GLY A 58 -4.91 17.94 -2.24
N GLU A 59 -4.66 17.26 -3.35
CA GLU A 59 -5.63 16.35 -3.97
C GLU A 59 -5.55 14.95 -3.35
N ALA A 60 -6.70 14.27 -3.32
CA ALA A 60 -6.77 12.88 -2.91
C ALA A 60 -7.20 12.01 -4.09
N ALA A 61 -6.70 10.77 -4.13
CA ALA A 61 -7.00 9.83 -5.19
C ALA A 61 -6.95 8.38 -4.70
N MET A 62 -7.70 7.54 -5.40
CA MET A 62 -7.59 6.10 -5.35
C MET A 62 -6.59 5.64 -6.41
N ILE A 63 -5.59 4.87 -5.99
CA ILE A 63 -4.45 4.49 -6.82
C ILE A 63 -4.27 2.98 -6.71
N LYS A 64 -3.99 2.34 -7.86
CA LYS A 64 -3.50 0.96 -7.89
C LYS A 64 -1.99 0.98 -7.77
N MET A 65 -1.48 0.37 -6.70
CA MET A 65 -0.06 0.35 -6.40
C MET A 65 0.50 -1.08 -6.48
N ILE A 66 1.74 -1.17 -6.96
CA ILE A 66 2.52 -2.41 -7.07
C ILE A 66 3.85 -2.22 -6.34
N PRO A 67 4.15 -3.01 -5.30
CA PRO A 67 5.43 -2.93 -4.60
C PRO A 67 6.54 -3.56 -5.46
N SER A 68 7.73 -2.97 -5.47
CA SER A 68 8.88 -3.48 -6.22
C SER A 68 9.51 -4.74 -5.62
N LYS A 69 9.31 -4.94 -4.31
CA LYS A 69 9.80 -6.10 -3.53
C LYS A 69 8.62 -6.72 -2.78
N PRO A 70 8.71 -8.00 -2.38
CA PRO A 70 7.70 -8.62 -1.51
C PRO A 70 7.48 -7.78 -0.25
N MET A 71 6.23 -7.41 0.00
CA MET A 71 5.82 -6.53 1.08
C MET A 71 4.56 -7.09 1.71
N CYS A 72 4.51 -7.08 3.04
CA CYS A 72 3.32 -7.47 3.80
C CYS A 72 2.59 -6.21 4.24
N VAL A 73 1.34 -6.09 3.82
CA VAL A 73 0.44 -4.98 4.18
C VAL A 73 -0.97 -5.52 4.35
N GLU A 74 -1.78 -4.78 5.10
CA GLU A 74 -3.16 -5.16 5.39
C GLU A 74 -4.10 -3.99 5.16
N ARG A 75 -5.40 -4.27 5.05
CA ARG A 75 -6.41 -3.20 4.94
C ARG A 75 -6.40 -2.39 6.23
N PHE A 76 -6.56 -1.08 6.08
CA PHE A 76 -6.59 -0.17 7.23
C PHE A 76 -7.71 -0.48 8.24
N ALA A 77 -8.86 -0.96 7.76
CA ALA A 77 -9.98 -1.33 8.61
C ALA A 77 -9.69 -2.55 9.49
N ASP A 78 -8.94 -3.52 8.96
CA ASP A 78 -8.65 -4.79 9.65
C ASP A 78 -7.45 -4.64 10.58
N TYR A 79 -6.37 -4.02 10.09
CA TYR A 79 -5.13 -3.81 10.83
C TYR A 79 -4.62 -2.38 10.62
N PRO A 80 -5.11 -1.40 11.40
CA PRO A 80 -4.74 0.01 11.25
C PRO A 80 -3.22 0.30 11.21
N PRO A 81 -2.36 -0.38 12.02
CA PRO A 81 -0.92 -0.14 11.99
C PRO A 81 -0.23 -0.58 10.69
N LEU A 82 -0.78 -1.57 9.98
CA LEU A 82 -0.24 -2.10 8.72
C LEU A 82 -0.92 -1.50 7.48
N GLY A 83 -1.98 -0.72 7.67
CA GLY A 83 -2.74 -0.09 6.60
C GLY A 83 -2.45 1.39 6.41
N ARG A 84 -1.65 2.03 7.28
CA ARG A 84 -1.19 3.43 7.11
C ARG A 84 0.21 3.45 6.53
N PHE A 85 0.43 4.35 5.57
CA PHE A 85 1.76 4.53 5.00
C PHE A 85 2.04 6.00 4.69
N ALA A 86 3.32 6.34 4.74
CA ALA A 86 3.85 7.61 4.26
C ALA A 86 4.58 7.37 2.94
N VAL A 87 4.37 8.28 1.99
CA VAL A 87 5.08 8.28 0.71
C VAL A 87 6.19 9.32 0.81
N ARG A 88 7.43 8.88 0.62
CA ARG A 88 8.61 9.73 0.65
C ARG A 88 9.26 9.81 -0.71
N ASP A 89 9.64 11.03 -1.06
CA ASP A 89 10.45 11.34 -2.24
C ASP A 89 11.22 12.65 -1.97
N MET A 90 12.34 12.87 -2.65
CA MET A 90 13.18 14.06 -2.47
C MET A 90 13.52 14.39 -1.00
N ARG A 91 13.70 13.36 -0.16
CA ARG A 91 13.95 13.47 1.30
C ARG A 91 12.82 14.11 2.12
N GLN A 92 11.61 14.21 1.58
CA GLN A 92 10.43 14.74 2.26
C GLN A 92 9.23 13.81 2.11
N THR A 93 8.22 14.00 2.96
CA THR A 93 6.95 13.28 2.84
C THR A 93 6.06 13.99 1.84
N VAL A 94 5.85 13.39 0.67
CA VAL A 94 5.13 13.99 -0.44
C VAL A 94 3.65 13.64 -0.45
N ALA A 95 3.29 12.50 0.16
CA ALA A 95 1.91 12.08 0.32
C ALA A 95 1.75 11.16 1.54
N VAL A 96 0.52 11.01 2.01
CA VAL A 96 0.15 10.03 3.04
C VAL A 96 -1.07 9.27 2.56
N GLY A 97 -1.20 8.02 2.97
CA GLY A 97 -2.32 7.22 2.51
C GLY A 97 -2.71 6.09 3.45
N VAL A 98 -3.84 5.50 3.09
CA VAL A 98 -4.41 4.32 3.75
C VAL A 98 -4.73 3.25 2.72
N ILE A 99 -4.53 2.01 3.11
CA ILE A 99 -4.79 0.84 2.28
C ILE A 99 -6.27 0.49 2.37
N LYS A 100 -6.95 0.52 1.23
CA LYS A 100 -8.38 0.19 1.12
C LYS A 100 -8.60 -1.27 0.78
N ASP A 101 -7.74 -1.84 -0.05
CA ASP A 101 -7.82 -3.24 -0.43
C ASP A 101 -6.46 -3.84 -0.80
N VAL A 102 -6.27 -5.12 -0.49
CA VAL A 102 -5.02 -5.85 -0.71
C VAL A 102 -5.31 -7.18 -1.38
N GLU A 103 -4.79 -7.34 -2.59
CA GLU A 103 -4.72 -8.64 -3.23
C GLU A 103 -3.54 -9.41 -2.64
N LYS A 104 -3.83 -10.40 -1.79
CA LYS A 104 -2.81 -11.23 -1.13
C LYS A 104 -2.29 -12.24 -2.13
N LYS A 105 -0.96 -12.35 -2.24
CA LYS A 105 -0.33 -13.41 -3.03
C LYS A 105 -0.73 -14.76 -2.45
N ALA A 106 -1.08 -15.71 -3.32
CA ALA A 106 -1.43 -17.08 -2.92
C ALA A 106 -0.35 -17.64 -1.98
N ALA A 107 -0.79 -18.21 -0.84
CA ALA A 107 0.11 -18.76 0.16
C ALA A 107 0.88 -19.95 -0.42
N SER A 108 2.13 -19.72 -0.81
CA SER A 108 3.08 -20.81 -0.98
C SER A 108 3.42 -21.32 0.41
N SER A 109 3.29 -22.64 0.66
CA SER A 109 3.73 -23.26 1.91
C SER A 109 5.14 -22.80 2.24
N GLY A 110 5.26 -21.90 3.23
CA GLY A 110 6.56 -21.40 3.68
C GLY A 110 7.44 -22.55 4.12
N LYS A 111 8.76 -22.37 4.06
CA LYS A 111 9.70 -23.39 4.53
C LYS A 111 9.42 -23.69 6.00
N VAL A 112 8.89 -24.88 6.28
CA VAL A 112 8.51 -25.31 7.62
C VAL A 112 9.78 -25.57 8.43
N THR A 113 9.88 -25.00 9.63
CA THR A 113 11.01 -25.26 10.51
C THR A 113 10.92 -26.68 11.06
N LYS A 114 12.07 -27.32 11.35
CA LYS A 114 12.09 -28.69 11.92
C LYS A 114 11.24 -28.78 13.19
N SER A 115 11.25 -27.76 14.04
CA SER A 115 10.44 -27.71 15.27
C SER A 115 8.94 -27.75 15.00
N ALA A 116 8.47 -27.11 13.92
CA ALA A 116 7.07 -27.14 13.53
C ALA A 116 6.65 -28.52 12.99
N ALA A 117 7.53 -29.21 12.26
CA ALA A 117 7.28 -30.59 11.80
C ALA A 117 7.24 -31.60 12.97
N THR A 118 8.10 -31.43 13.97
CA THR A 118 8.12 -32.31 15.16
C THR A 118 6.89 -32.12 16.06
N ALA A 119 6.32 -30.90 16.12
CA ALA A 119 5.12 -30.63 16.90
C ALA A 119 3.86 -31.27 16.30
N THR A 120 3.72 -31.28 14.97
CA THR A 120 2.58 -31.91 14.29
C THR A 120 2.63 -33.44 14.35
N ALA A 121 3.83 -34.03 14.40
CA ALA A 121 3.99 -35.48 14.59
C ALA A 121 3.58 -35.97 16.01
N LYS A 122 3.59 -35.09 17.02
CA LYS A 122 3.21 -35.45 18.40
C LYS A 122 1.70 -35.33 18.68
N SER A 123 0.94 -34.58 17.88
CA SER A 123 -0.51 -34.41 18.07
C SER A 123 -1.36 -35.55 17.48
N GLY A 124 -0.78 -36.42 16.65
CA GLY A 124 -1.47 -37.61 16.08
C GLY A 124 -1.43 -38.86 16.95
N LYS A 125 -0.91 -38.76 18.17
CA LYS A 125 -0.81 -39.88 19.12
C LYS A 125 -1.52 -39.52 20.43
N LYS A 126 -2.83 -39.28 20.35
CA LYS A 126 -3.73 -39.29 21.50
C LYS A 126 -5.10 -39.77 21.07
#